data_AF-A0ABD7LJU4-F1
#
_entry.id   AF-A0ABD7LJU4-F1
#
_cell.length_a   1.000
_cell.length_b   1.000
_cell.length_c   1.000
_cell.angle_alpha   90.00
_cell.angle_beta   90.00
_cell.angle_gamma   90.00
#
_symmetry.space_group_name_H-M   'P 1'
#
loop_
_entity.id
_entity.type
_entity.pdbx_description
1 polymer ?
#
loop_
_entity_poly.entity_id
_entity_poly.type
_entity_poly.pdbx_seq_one_letter_code
_entity_poly.pdbx_strand_id
1 'polypeptide(L)' 'MTPDECRDRFMAAVRDARAGRNGRARELIASIRERFGDAAAETARRELRNYVDSDKKA' A
#
# COMPACT_ATOMS: atom_id res chain seq x y z
N MET A 1 -16.12 -2.83 -0.84
CA MET A 1 -14.72 -3.31 -0.81
C MET A 1 -14.66 -4.36 0.26
N THR A 2 -14.40 -5.62 -0.10
CA THR A 2 -14.24 -6.70 0.87
C THR A 2 -12.81 -6.66 1.44
N PRO A 3 -12.55 -7.27 2.60
CA PRO A 3 -11.20 -7.36 3.15
C PRO A 3 -10.20 -8.04 2.19
N ASP A 4 -10.67 -8.97 1.35
CA ASP A 4 -9.84 -9.65 0.35
C ASP A 4 -9.41 -8.70 -0.79
N GLU A 5 -10.34 -7.90 -1.31
CA GLU A 5 -10.06 -6.87 -2.31
C GLU A 5 -9.13 -5.76 -1.78
N CYS A 6 -9.24 -5.41 -0.50
CA CYS A 6 -8.27 -4.53 0.17
C CYS A 6 -6.87 -5.14 0.17
N ARG A 7 -6.78 -6.41 0.53
CA ARG A 7 -5.52 -7.14 0.62
C ARG A 7 -4.85 -7.28 -0.75
N ASP A 8 -5.61 -7.63 -1.79
CA ASP A 8 -5.07 -7.75 -3.14
C ASP A 8 -4.48 -6.44 -3.65
N ARG A 9 -5.22 -5.32 -3.49
CA ARG A 9 -4.72 -3.98 -3.86
C ARG A 9 -3.47 -3.58 -3.08
N PHE A 10 -3.42 -3.90 -1.78
CA PHE A 10 -2.23 -3.67 -0.97
C PHE A 10 -1.03 -4.48 -1.47
N MET A 11 -1.20 -5.78 -1.72
CA MET A 11 -0.13 -6.63 -2.24
C MET A 11 0.31 -6.22 -3.65
N ALA A 12 -0.62 -5.80 -4.51
CA ALA A 12 -0.31 -5.25 -5.82
C ALA A 12 0.55 -3.99 -5.72
N ALA A 13 0.27 -3.11 -4.75
CA ALA A 13 1.09 -1.93 -4.47
C ALA A 13 2.48 -2.28 -3.90
N VAL A 14 2.59 -3.31 -3.06
CA VAL A 14 3.88 -3.83 -2.56
C VAL A 14 4.72 -4.40 -3.70
N ARG A 15 4.12 -5.21 -4.59
CA ARG A 15 4.83 -5.78 -5.76
C ARG A 15 5.27 -4.72 -6.75
N ASP A 16 4.44 -3.71 -7.00
CA ASP A 16 4.80 -2.55 -7.83
C ASP A 16 6.03 -1.83 -7.24
N ALA A 17 5.97 -1.52 -5.94
CA ALA A 17 7.04 -0.82 -5.24
C ALA A 17 8.35 -1.62 -5.20
N ARG A 18 8.29 -2.95 -5.03
CA ARG A 18 9.47 -3.85 -5.15
C ARG A 18 10.06 -3.85 -6.56
N ALA A 19 9.24 -3.69 -7.58
CA ALA A 19 9.70 -3.56 -8.97
C ALA A 19 10.26 -2.16 -9.28
N GLY A 20 10.43 -1.28 -8.28
CA GLY A 20 10.88 0.10 -8.45
C GLY A 20 9.80 1.04 -8.99
N ARG A 21 8.56 0.56 -9.15
CA ARG A 21 7.42 1.34 -9.63
C ARG A 21 6.57 1.77 -8.45
N ASN A 22 6.37 3.06 -8.26
CA ASN A 22 5.64 3.59 -7.10
C ASN A 22 4.22 4.06 -7.45
N GLY A 23 3.71 3.71 -8.64
CA GLY A 23 2.42 4.20 -9.14
C GLY A 23 1.27 3.70 -8.28
N ARG A 24 1.18 2.38 -8.10
CA ARG A 24 0.09 1.78 -7.33
C ARG A 24 0.18 2.07 -5.84
N ALA A 25 1.39 2.16 -5.29
CA ALA A 25 1.60 2.61 -3.92
C ALA A 25 1.07 4.04 -3.71
N ARG A 26 1.34 4.96 -4.65
CA ARG A 26 0.87 6.34 -4.55
C ARG A 26 -0.64 6.44 -4.66
N GLU A 27 -1.26 5.70 -5.59
CA GLU A 27 -2.72 5.65 -5.73
C GLU A 27 -3.42 5.08 -4.49
N LEU A 28 -2.87 4.00 -3.92
CA LEU A 28 -3.40 3.40 -2.70
C LEU A 28 -3.36 4.39 -1.53
N ILE A 29 -2.21 5.04 -1.31
CA ILE A 29 -2.03 6.03 -0.23
C ILE A 29 -2.93 7.24 -0.43
N ALA A 30 -3.08 7.72 -1.67
CA ALA A 30 -4.00 8.82 -1.98
C ALA A 30 -5.44 8.46 -1.64
N SER A 31 -5.91 7.28 -2.04
CA SER A 31 -7.26 6.82 -1.74
C SER A 31 -7.50 6.65 -0.24
N ILE A 32 -6.49 6.19 0.52
CA ILE A 32 -6.57 6.10 1.98
C ILE A 32 -6.63 7.49 2.59
N ARG A 33 -5.82 8.45 2.11
CA ARG A 33 -5.83 9.84 2.58
C ARG A 33 -7.19 10.48 2.38
N GLU A 34 -7.82 10.29 1.22
CA GLU A 34 -9.14 10.87 0.93
C GLU A 34 -10.25 10.29 1.82
N ARG A 35 -10.16 9.00 2.18
CA ARG A 35 -11.24 8.30 2.90
C ARG A 35 -11.07 8.31 4.42
N PHE A 36 -9.84 8.26 4.90
CA PHE A 36 -9.52 8.05 6.31
C PHE A 36 -8.61 9.16 6.89
N GLY A 37 -8.20 10.12 6.06
CA GLY A 37 -7.37 11.24 6.47
C GLY A 37 -5.87 10.92 6.47
N ASP A 38 -5.08 11.94 6.83
CA ASP A 38 -3.63 11.93 6.67
C ASP A 38 -2.93 10.92 7.59
N ALA A 39 -3.38 10.80 8.84
CA ALA A 39 -2.79 9.87 9.81
C ALA A 39 -2.90 8.40 9.36
N ALA A 40 -4.03 8.04 8.75
CA ALA A 40 -4.24 6.70 8.19
C ALA A 40 -3.37 6.46 6.96
N ALA A 41 -3.21 7.48 6.12
CA ALA A 41 -2.36 7.41 4.93
C ALA A 41 -0.87 7.23 5.31
N GLU A 42 -0.38 7.96 6.30
CA GLU A 42 1.00 7.82 6.78
C GLU A 42 1.25 6.46 7.44
N THR A 43 0.26 5.92 8.16
CA THR A 43 0.33 4.56 8.70
C THR A 43 0.45 3.53 7.57
N ALA A 44 -0.44 3.60 6.58
CA ALA A 44 -0.41 2.72 5.42
C ALA A 44 0.90 2.84 4.61
N ARG A 45 1.47 4.05 4.52
CA ARG A 45 2.76 4.29 3.86
C ARG A 45 3.90 3.57 4.58
N ARG A 46 3.92 3.66 5.92
CA ARG A 46 4.92 3.00 6.75
C ARG A 46 4.81 1.48 6.65
N GLU A 47 3.59 0.95 6.71
CA GLU A 47 3.34 -0.48 6.52
C GLU A 47 3.76 -0.98 5.14
N LEU A 48 3.42 -0.24 4.08
CA LEU A 48 3.82 -0.58 2.71
C LEU A 48 5.35 -0.63 2.60
N ARG A 49 6.06 0.37 3.14
CA ARG A 49 7.52 0.38 3.15
C ARG A 49 8.11 -0.80 3.90
N ASN A 50 7.55 -1.14 5.08
CA ASN A 50 7.99 -2.30 5.85
C ASN A 50 7.80 -3.61 5.08
N TYR A 51 6.68 -3.77 4.36
CA TYR A 51 6.43 -4.94 3.52
C TYR A 51 7.37 -4.99 2.32
N VAL A 52 7.63 -3.87 1.66
CA VAL A 52 8.57 -3.78 0.54
C VAL A 52 9.98 -4.18 0.96
N ASP A 53 10.43 -3.69 2.12
CA ASP A 53 11.76 -3.93 2.70
C ASP A 53 11.91 -5.33 3.32
N SER A 54 10.83 -5.89 3.86
CA SER A 54 10.84 -7.26 4.41
C SER A 54 10.97 -8.31 3.31
N ASP A 55 11.69 -9.41 3.57
CA ASP A 55 11.74 -10.61 2.70
C ASP A 55 10.39 -11.36 2.61
N LYS A 56 9.35 -10.88 3.31
CA LYS A 56 8.02 -11.50 3.31
C LYS A 56 7.46 -11.59 1.88
N LYS A 57 6.90 -12.74 1.50
CA LYS A 57 6.22 -12.89 0.19
C LYS A 57 5.02 -11.94 0.09
N ALA A 58 4.92 -11.24 -1.03
CA ALA A 58 3.82 -10.34 -1.39
C ALA A 58 2.77 -11.07 -2.22
#